data_AF-A0A3N5ULX6-F1
#
_entry.id   AF-A0A3N5ULX6-F1
#
_cell.length_a   1.000
_cell.length_b   1.000
_cell.length_c   1.000
_cell.angle_alpha   90.00
_cell.angle_beta   90.00
_cell.angle_gamma   90.00
#
_symmetry.space_group_name_H-M   'P 1'
#
loop_
_entity.id
_entity.type
_entity.pdbx_description
1 polymer ?
#
loop_
_entity_poly.entity_id
_entity_poly.type
_entity_poly.pdbx_seq_one_letter_code
_entity_poly.pdbx_strand_id
1 'polypeptide(L)'
;MLKVAVIGATGAVGQEFVIGLNKHPWFELVQIASSERSAGKKYVDALRDPSTSLLKWHNKENIPESVRDMVLNRAEEIDPKKVDLIFTALESEDAKIIEPKMASQVPVISTAAAFRYEDDVPILIPGIN
;
A
#
# COMPACT_ATOMS: atom_id res chain seq x y z
N MET A 1 -3.87 4.73 18.03
CA MET A 1 -4.15 4.28 16.66
C MET A 1 -2.84 3.74 16.09
N LEU A 2 -2.87 2.59 15.43
CA LEU A 2 -1.69 1.99 14.83
C LEU A 2 -1.36 2.73 13.52
N LYS A 3 -0.12 3.12 13.35
CA LYS A 3 0.37 3.81 12.16
C LYS A 3 0.68 2.78 11.09
N VAL A 4 0.16 2.98 9.89
CA VAL A 4 0.33 2.02 8.80
C VAL A 4 0.91 2.66 7.55
N ALA A 5 1.60 1.83 6.76
CA ALA A 5 1.97 2.16 5.38
C ALA A 5 1.22 1.29 4.37
N VAL A 6 1.04 1.81 3.16
CA VAL A 6 0.60 1.03 1.99
C VAL A 6 1.65 1.13 0.89
N ILE A 7 2.20 -0.01 0.47
CA ILE A 7 3.09 -0.11 -0.71
C ILE A 7 2.27 -0.66 -1.88
N GLY A 8 2.37 -0.02 -3.04
CA GLY A 8 1.51 -0.31 -4.20
C GLY A 8 0.20 0.50 -4.19
N ALA A 9 0.19 1.65 -3.49
CA ALA A 9 -1.03 2.39 -3.16
C ALA A 9 -1.84 2.92 -4.37
N THR A 10 -1.23 3.04 -5.55
CA THR A 10 -1.90 3.56 -6.76
C THR A 10 -2.55 2.48 -7.62
N GLY A 11 -2.21 1.19 -7.43
CA GLY A 11 -2.85 0.09 -8.14
C GLY A 11 -4.27 -0.18 -7.63
N ALA A 12 -5.08 -0.95 -8.35
CA ALA A 12 -6.48 -1.19 -8.00
C ALA A 12 -6.64 -1.70 -6.54
N VAL A 13 -5.87 -2.71 -6.15
CA VAL A 13 -5.88 -3.24 -4.77
C VAL A 13 -5.35 -2.22 -3.74
N GLY A 14 -4.34 -1.43 -4.11
CA GLY A 14 -3.83 -0.35 -3.24
C GLY A 14 -4.86 0.74 -2.97
N GLN A 15 -5.70 1.05 -3.96
CA GLN A 15 -6.80 2.01 -3.82
C GLN A 15 -7.88 1.49 -2.85
N GLU A 16 -8.16 0.18 -2.86
CA GLU A 16 -9.06 -0.45 -1.89
C GLU A 16 -8.52 -0.34 -0.46
N PHE A 17 -7.21 -0.56 -0.26
CA PHE A 17 -6.58 -0.30 1.05
C PHE A 17 -6.75 1.15 1.49
N VAL A 18 -6.52 2.11 0.59
CA VAL A 18 -6.69 3.54 0.87
C VAL A 18 -8.13 3.86 1.29
N ILE A 19 -9.14 3.25 0.65
CA ILE A 19 -10.54 3.41 1.02
C ILE A 19 -10.82 2.77 2.38
N GLY A 20 -10.43 1.50 2.57
CA GLY A 20 -10.70 0.75 3.81
C GLY A 20 -10.01 1.35 5.04
N LEU A 21 -8.85 1.99 4.85
CA LEU A 21 -8.11 2.66 5.92
C LEU A 21 -8.62 4.08 6.21
N ASN A 22 -9.46 4.66 5.34
CA ASN A 22 -9.98 6.00 5.54
C ASN A 22 -10.86 6.07 6.80
N LYS A 23 -10.44 6.87 7.79
CA LYS A 23 -11.12 7.01 9.09
C LYS A 23 -11.32 5.68 9.82
N HIS A 24 -10.41 4.73 9.63
CA HIS A 24 -10.48 3.43 10.30
C HIS A 24 -10.28 3.58 11.81
N PRO A 25 -11.05 2.89 12.67
CA PRO A 25 -10.97 3.06 14.12
C PRO A 25 -9.61 2.66 14.73
N TRP A 26 -8.88 1.78 14.05
CA TRP A 26 -7.61 1.23 14.55
C TRP A 26 -6.38 1.74 13.81
N PHE A 27 -6.53 2.22 12.57
CA PHE A 27 -5.40 2.45 11.68
C PHE A 27 -5.35 3.89 11.18
N GLU A 28 -4.16 4.47 11.20
CA GLU A 28 -3.84 5.77 10.62
C GLU A 28 -2.86 5.56 9.47
N LEU A 29 -3.27 5.88 8.24
CA LEU A 29 -2.38 5.81 7.07
C LEU A 29 -1.39 6.97 7.10
N VAL A 30 -0.13 6.71 7.41
CA VAL A 30 0.91 7.75 7.58
C VAL A 30 1.96 7.77 6.48
N GLN A 31 2.11 6.67 5.73
CA GLN A 31 3.04 6.59 4.61
C GLN A 31 2.41 5.80 3.45
N ILE A 32 2.69 6.25 2.24
CA ILE A 32 2.26 5.57 1.02
C ILE A 32 3.44 5.47 0.07
N ALA A 33 3.53 4.35 -0.64
CA ALA A 33 4.54 4.12 -1.66
C ALA A 33 3.96 3.49 -2.91
N SER A 34 4.62 3.73 -4.04
CA SER A 34 4.32 3.13 -5.33
C SER A 34 5.59 3.04 -6.19
N SER A 35 5.43 2.72 -7.46
CA SER A 35 6.50 2.70 -8.48
C SER A 35 7.37 3.97 -8.47
N GLU A 36 8.62 3.85 -8.93
CA GLU A 36 9.55 4.98 -9.07
C GLU A 36 8.97 6.14 -9.87
N ARG A 37 8.19 5.85 -10.93
CA ARG A 37 7.52 6.86 -11.75
C ARG A 37 6.53 7.74 -10.98
N SER A 38 6.00 7.20 -9.88
CA SER A 38 4.96 7.83 -9.06
C SER A 38 5.52 8.48 -7.80
N ALA A 39 6.72 8.07 -7.37
CA ALA A 39 7.39 8.65 -6.22
C ALA A 39 7.64 10.16 -6.40
N GLY A 40 7.58 10.90 -5.29
CA GLY A 40 7.70 12.36 -5.26
C GLY A 40 6.46 13.14 -5.71
N LYS A 41 5.44 12.47 -6.27
CA LYS A 41 4.16 13.10 -6.62
C LYS A 41 3.17 12.99 -5.47
N LYS A 42 2.23 13.93 -5.41
CA LYS A 42 1.03 13.76 -4.58
C LYS A 42 0.23 12.56 -5.10
N TYR A 43 -0.44 11.86 -4.19
CA TYR A 43 -1.22 10.68 -4.52
C TYR A 43 -2.21 10.91 -5.67
N VAL A 44 -2.98 12.00 -5.62
CA VAL A 44 -3.96 12.34 -6.66
C VAL A 44 -3.32 12.59 -8.03
N ASP A 45 -2.12 13.17 -8.05
CA ASP A 45 -1.40 13.47 -9.29
C ASP A 45 -0.77 12.21 -9.89
N ALA A 46 -0.33 11.29 -9.05
CA ALA A 46 0.20 9.99 -9.49
C ALA A 46 -0.85 9.08 -10.12
N LEU A 47 -2.13 9.26 -9.75
CA LEU A 47 -3.25 8.54 -10.37
C LEU A 47 -3.59 9.08 -11.77
N ARG A 48 -3.09 10.25 -12.17
CA ARG A 48 -3.39 10.81 -13.50
C ARG A 48 -2.56 10.12 -14.57
N ASP A 49 -3.24 9.72 -15.64
CA ASP A 49 -2.57 9.24 -16.83
C ASP A 49 -1.84 10.39 -17.55
N PRO A 50 -0.53 10.28 -17.81
CA PRO A 50 0.23 11.37 -18.43
C PRO A 50 -0.21 11.71 -19.86
N SER A 51 -0.81 10.75 -20.57
CA SER A 51 -1.16 10.90 -21.99
C SER A 51 -2.60 11.35 -22.21
N THR A 52 -3.51 10.93 -21.34
CA THR A 52 -4.95 11.20 -21.47
C THR A 52 -5.50 12.14 -20.41
N SER A 53 -4.71 12.46 -19.37
CA SER A 53 -5.14 13.19 -18.16
C SER A 53 -6.29 12.53 -17.39
N LEU A 54 -6.71 11.32 -17.79
CA LEU A 54 -7.73 10.54 -17.10
C LEU A 54 -7.21 10.10 -15.73
N LEU A 55 -8.08 10.18 -14.73
CA LEU A 55 -7.77 9.70 -13.40
C LEU A 55 -7.95 8.18 -13.38
N LYS A 56 -6.87 7.42 -13.14
CA LYS A 56 -6.88 5.96 -12.97
C LYS A 56 -7.37 5.57 -11.59
N TRP A 57 -8.59 6.00 -11.27
CA TRP A 57 -9.28 5.65 -10.05
C TRP A 57 -10.39 4.67 -10.39
N HIS A 58 -10.31 3.46 -9.83
CA HIS A 58 -11.15 2.34 -10.23
C HIS A 58 -12.36 2.12 -9.29
N ASN A 59 -12.54 2.99 -8.30
CA ASN A 59 -13.56 2.85 -7.27
C ASN A 59 -14.71 3.84 -7.46
N LYS A 60 -15.87 3.52 -6.88
CA LYS A 60 -17.06 4.38 -6.92
C LYS A 60 -16.97 5.52 -5.91
N GLU A 61 -16.29 5.26 -4.80
CA GLU A 61 -16.00 6.19 -3.71
C GLU A 61 -15.06 7.29 -4.21
N ASN A 62 -15.15 8.48 -3.61
CA ASN A 62 -14.16 9.52 -3.88
C ASN A 62 -12.83 9.18 -3.22
N ILE A 63 -11.72 9.68 -3.80
CA ILE A 63 -10.41 9.63 -3.17
C ILE A 63 -10.51 10.31 -1.79
N PRO A 64 -10.13 9.62 -0.69
CA PRO A 64 -10.14 10.21 0.63
C PRO A 64 -9.31 11.50 0.73
N GLU A 65 -9.83 12.52 1.41
CA GLU A 65 -9.11 13.79 1.57
C GLU A 65 -7.77 13.63 2.31
N SER A 66 -7.72 12.71 3.28
CA SER A 66 -6.52 12.43 4.08
C SER A 66 -5.32 11.96 3.26
N VAL A 67 -5.55 11.25 2.15
CA VAL A 67 -4.48 10.71 1.31
C VAL A 67 -4.15 11.60 0.11
N ARG A 68 -5.07 12.49 -0.28
CA ARG A 68 -5.04 13.19 -1.57
C ARG A 68 -3.72 13.92 -1.82
N ASP A 69 -3.24 14.62 -0.81
CA ASP A 69 -2.02 15.43 -0.83
C ASP A 69 -0.78 14.72 -0.25
N MET A 70 -0.91 13.45 0.18
CA MET A 70 0.23 12.68 0.63
C MET A 70 1.21 12.46 -0.54
N VAL A 71 2.49 12.66 -0.25
CA VAL A 71 3.57 12.43 -1.23
C VAL A 71 3.90 10.95 -1.25
N LEU A 72 3.90 10.35 -2.44
CA LEU A 72 4.30 8.96 -2.63
C LEU A 72 5.79 8.81 -2.44
N ASN A 73 6.16 7.82 -1.63
CA ASN A 73 7.53 7.37 -1.47
C ASN A 73 7.84 6.26 -2.48
N ARG A 74 9.12 5.99 -2.70
CA ARG A 74 9.56 4.69 -3.19
C ARG A 74 9.40 3.65 -2.09
N ALA A 75 9.31 2.38 -2.45
CA ALA A 75 9.14 1.32 -1.46
C ALA A 75 10.28 1.31 -0.43
N GLU A 76 11.52 1.51 -0.88
CA GLU A 76 12.72 1.60 -0.03
C GLU A 76 12.82 2.87 0.83
N GLU A 77 12.01 3.89 0.55
CA GLU A 77 11.95 5.14 1.31
C GLU A 77 10.93 5.09 2.46
N ILE A 78 10.12 4.03 2.53
CA ILE A 78 9.29 3.76 3.71
C ILE A 78 10.21 3.63 4.92
N ASP A 79 9.90 4.40 5.97
CA ASP A 79 10.65 4.37 7.22
C ASP A 79 9.94 3.40 8.18
N PRO A 80 10.45 2.16 8.34
CA PRO A 80 9.80 1.15 9.16
C PRO A 80 9.67 1.59 10.63
N LYS A 81 10.48 2.53 11.10
CA LYS A 81 10.41 3.01 12.50
C LYS A 81 9.21 3.93 12.76
N LYS A 82 8.53 4.39 11.71
CA LYS A 82 7.38 5.29 11.80
C LYS A 82 6.03 4.60 11.62
N VAL A 83 6.04 3.27 11.42
CA VAL A 83 4.85 2.46 11.19
C VAL A 83 4.87 1.21 12.06
N ASP A 84 3.69 0.79 12.48
CA ASP A 84 3.47 -0.42 13.28
C ASP A 84 3.14 -1.63 12.39
N LEU A 85 2.68 -1.39 11.16
CA LEU A 85 2.25 -2.41 10.20
C LEU A 85 2.34 -1.87 8.76
N ILE A 86 2.68 -2.75 7.81
CA ILE A 86 2.73 -2.41 6.38
C ILE A 86 1.76 -3.31 5.60
N PHE A 87 0.88 -2.71 4.81
CA PHE A 87 0.09 -3.42 3.81
C PHE A 87 0.78 -3.35 2.45
N THR A 88 0.85 -4.46 1.73
CA THR A 88 1.43 -4.50 0.38
C THR A 88 0.42 -5.01 -0.64
N ALA A 89 0.30 -4.23 -1.72
CA ALA A 89 -0.52 -4.52 -2.90
C ALA A 89 0.37 -4.56 -4.14
N LEU A 90 1.30 -5.52 -4.14
CA LEU A 90 2.34 -5.68 -5.15
C LEU A 90 2.09 -6.89 -6.04
N GLU A 91 2.68 -6.85 -7.23
CA GLU A 91 2.84 -8.05 -8.06
C GLU A 91 3.90 -8.98 -7.45
N SER A 92 3.80 -10.28 -7.76
CA SER A 92 4.60 -11.30 -7.05
C SER A 92 6.12 -11.12 -7.22
N GLU A 93 6.59 -10.62 -8.36
CA GLU A 93 8.02 -10.41 -8.58
C GLU A 93 8.58 -9.25 -7.75
N ASP A 94 7.83 -8.14 -7.64
CA ASP A 94 8.22 -7.01 -6.79
C ASP A 94 8.11 -7.39 -5.31
N ALA A 95 7.06 -8.13 -4.93
CA ALA A 95 6.84 -8.62 -3.58
C ALA A 95 8.03 -9.45 -3.06
N LYS A 96 8.55 -10.37 -3.88
CA LYS A 96 9.73 -11.20 -3.54
C LYS A 96 10.97 -10.38 -3.15
N ILE A 97 11.09 -9.16 -3.67
CA ILE A 97 12.25 -8.28 -3.43
C ILE A 97 11.99 -7.33 -2.26
N ILE A 98 10.78 -6.79 -2.17
CA ILE A 98 10.43 -5.69 -1.24
C ILE A 98 9.98 -6.24 0.11
N GLU A 99 9.09 -7.23 0.13
CA GLU A 99 8.43 -7.69 1.36
C GLU A 99 9.41 -8.28 2.38
N PRO A 100 10.40 -9.12 2.02
CA PRO A 100 11.35 -9.65 3.00
C PRO A 100 12.16 -8.57 3.72
N LYS A 101 12.52 -7.50 3.00
CA LYS A 101 13.27 -6.37 3.58
C LYS A 101 12.44 -5.63 4.63
N MET A 102 11.15 -5.46 4.36
CA MET A 102 10.21 -4.81 5.28
C MET A 102 9.85 -5.74 6.45
N ALA A 103 9.52 -7.00 6.16
CA ALA A 103 9.15 -8.03 7.14
C ALA A 103 10.25 -8.31 8.17
N SER A 104 11.52 -8.08 7.81
CA SER A 104 12.64 -8.17 8.75
C SER A 104 12.61 -7.10 9.87
N GLN A 105 11.77 -6.07 9.75
CA GLN A 105 11.72 -4.92 10.65
C GLN A 105 10.31 -4.63 11.19
N VAL A 106 9.27 -4.79 10.37
CA VAL A 106 7.87 -4.47 10.69
C VAL A 106 6.96 -5.55 10.10
N PRO A 107 5.87 -5.95 10.78
CA PRO A 107 4.91 -6.88 10.21
C PRO A 107 4.37 -6.43 8.84
N VAL A 108 4.26 -7.37 7.91
CA VAL A 108 3.76 -7.14 6.55
C VAL A 108 2.51 -7.99 6.31
N ILE A 109 1.42 -7.35 5.87
CA ILE A 109 0.23 -8.03 5.36
C ILE A 109 0.19 -7.86 3.85
N SER A 110 0.41 -8.95 3.14
CA SER A 110 0.50 -8.97 1.68
C SER A 110 -0.75 -9.53 1.03
N THR A 111 -1.14 -8.94 -0.10
CA THR A 111 -2.12 -9.55 -1.01
C THR A 111 -1.47 -10.38 -2.10
N ALA A 112 -0.14 -10.32 -2.25
CA ALA A 112 0.59 -11.02 -3.31
C ALA A 112 0.53 -12.55 -3.11
N ALA A 113 0.76 -13.30 -4.19
CA ALA A 113 0.86 -14.76 -4.11
C ALA A 113 2.26 -15.23 -3.67
N ALA A 114 3.25 -14.32 -3.67
CA ALA A 114 4.68 -14.61 -3.58
C ALA A 114 5.07 -15.57 -2.44
N PHE A 115 4.52 -15.36 -1.25
CA PHE A 115 4.93 -16.08 -0.03
C PHE A 115 3.82 -16.92 0.60
N ARG A 116 2.66 -17.07 -0.06
CA ARG A 116 1.50 -17.76 0.53
C ARG A 116 1.77 -19.19 0.97
N TYR A 117 2.75 -19.86 0.35
CA TYR A 117 3.03 -21.28 0.57
C TYR A 117 4.39 -21.52 1.23
N GLU A 118 5.02 -20.49 1.80
CA GLU A 118 6.19 -20.68 2.66
C GLU A 118 5.75 -21.21 4.03
N ASP A 119 6.56 -22.10 4.62
CA ASP A 119 6.20 -22.82 5.84
C ASP A 119 5.97 -21.90 7.07
N ASP A 120 6.59 -20.71 7.07
CA ASP A 120 6.52 -19.73 8.15
C ASP A 120 5.58 -18.55 7.86
N VAL A 121 4.82 -18.60 6.75
CA VAL A 121 3.91 -17.52 6.35
C VAL A 121 2.45 -17.98 6.41
N PRO A 122 1.65 -17.48 7.37
CA PRO A 122 0.24 -17.86 7.46
C PRO A 122 -0.59 -17.22 6.34
N ILE A 123 -1.42 -18.02 5.68
CA ILE A 123 -2.52 -17.51 4.86
C ILE A 123 -3.73 -17.27 5.76
N LEU A 124 -4.16 -16.03 5.91
CA LEU A 124 -5.33 -15.66 6.72
C LEU A 124 -6.53 -15.37 5.83
N ILE A 125 -7.66 -16.02 6.12
CA ILE A 125 -8.97 -15.69 5.55
C ILE A 125 -9.86 -15.27 6.71
N PRO A 126 -10.10 -13.96 6.91
CA PRO A 126 -10.86 -13.47 8.05
C PRO A 126 -12.23 -14.15 8.17
N GLY A 127 -12.52 -14.67 9.36
CA GLY A 127 -13.75 -15.42 9.64
C GLY A 127 -13.68 -16.93 9.35
N ILE A 128 -12.56 -17.42 8.80
CA ILE A 128 -12.31 -18.85 8.59
C ILE A 128 -11.11 -19.31 9.43
N ASN A 129 -9.93 -18.71 9.21
CA ASN A 129 -8.67 -19.09 9.84
C ASN A 129 -7.77 -17.89 10.13
#